data_AF-A0A671MN98-F1
#
_entry.id   AF-A0A671MN98-F1
#
_cell.length_a   1.000
_cell.length_b   1.000
_cell.length_c   1.000
_cell.angle_alpha   90.00
_cell.angle_beta   90.00
_cell.angle_gamma   90.00
#
_symmetry.space_group_name_H-M   'P 1'
#
loop_
_entity.id
_entity.type
_entity.pdbx_description
1 polymer ?
#
loop_
_entity_poly.entity_id
_entity_poly.type
_entity_poly.pdbx_seq_one_letter_code
_entity_poly.pdbx_strand_id
1 'polypeptide(L)' 'MLLLSVCPGTDNKLSTLSDLDQQYKTLRKFYENCEVVMGNLEITSIERNRNLSFLKVRLSLR' A
#
# COMPACT_ATOMS: atom_id res chain seq x y z
N MET A 1 -7.84 -13.63 20.07
CA MET A 1 -7.25 -13.83 18.73
C MET A 1 -7.48 -12.54 17.96
N LEU A 2 -6.44 -11.73 17.72
CA LEU A 2 -6.58 -10.46 17.01
C LEU A 2 -6.76 -10.76 15.51
N LEU A 3 -7.89 -10.34 14.94
CA LEU A 3 -8.14 -10.39 13.49
C LEU A 3 -7.47 -9.18 12.85
N LEU A 4 -6.15 -9.23 12.69
CA LEU A 4 -5.42 -8.18 11.97
C LEU A 4 -5.76 -8.24 10.48
N SER A 5 -5.92 -7.06 9.86
CA SER A 5 -6.10 -6.93 8.42
C SER A 5 -4.76 -7.13 7.71
N VAL A 6 -4.63 -8.25 6.99
CA VAL A 6 -3.40 -8.64 6.31
C VAL A 6 -3.53 -8.44 4.81
N CYS A 7 -2.48 -7.90 4.17
CA CYS A 7 -2.43 -7.72 2.72
C CYS A 7 -1.14 -8.31 2.14
N PRO A 8 -1.16 -8.78 0.88
CA PRO A 8 0.05 -9.22 0.20
C PRO A 8 0.97 -8.02 -0.12
N GLY A 9 2.28 -8.26 -0.08
CA GLY A 9 3.29 -7.34 -0.62
C GLY A 9 3.55 -7.57 -2.11
N THR A 10 4.52 -6.83 -2.65
CA THR A 10 4.96 -6.91 -4.06
C THR A 10 6.47 -7.20 -4.18
N ASP A 11 6.93 -7.56 -5.39
CA ASP A 11 8.35 -7.73 -5.74
C ASP A 11 8.60 -7.19 -7.17
N ASN A 12 8.12 -5.97 -7.42
CA ASN A 12 8.22 -5.31 -8.72
C ASN A 12 9.47 -4.42 -8.83
N LYS A 13 10.17 -4.15 -7.72
CA LYS A 13 11.36 -3.28 -7.66
C LYS A 13 11.06 -1.91 -8.30
N LEU A 14 11.74 -1.57 -9.40
CA LEU A 14 11.54 -0.34 -10.17
C LEU A 14 10.78 -0.55 -11.49
N SER A 15 10.26 -1.76 -11.72
CA SER A 15 9.44 -2.00 -12.92
C SER A 15 8.13 -1.22 -12.80
N THR A 16 7.84 -0.46 -13.85
CA THR A 16 6.61 0.33 -13.95
C THR A 16 5.71 -0.36 -14.97
N LEU A 17 4.63 -0.99 -14.51
CA LEU A 17 3.72 -1.77 -15.36
C LEU A 17 2.62 -0.92 -16.01
N SER A 18 2.47 0.35 -15.63
CA SER A 18 1.35 1.22 -16.03
C SER A 18 1.67 2.72 -15.88
N ASP A 19 0.75 3.58 -16.31
CA ASP A 19 0.78 5.01 -16.00
C ASP A 19 0.80 5.30 -14.48
N LEU A 20 1.34 6.47 -14.09
CA LEU A 20 1.51 6.91 -12.70
C LEU A 20 0.20 6.97 -11.91
N ASP A 21 -0.91 7.37 -12.54
CA ASP A 21 -2.22 7.42 -11.87
C ASP A 21 -2.73 6.02 -11.51
N GLN A 22 -2.51 5.06 -12.40
CA GLN A 22 -2.87 3.66 -12.18
C GLN A 22 -2.00 3.02 -11.11
N GLN A 23 -0.72 3.39 -11.04
CA GLN A 23 0.19 2.94 -9.99
C GLN A 23 -0.27 3.43 -8.61
N TYR A 24 -0.65 4.71 -8.49
CA TYR A 24 -1.21 5.24 -7.25
C TYR A 24 -2.52 4.56 -6.85
N LYS A 25 -3.45 4.35 -7.79
CA LYS A 25 -4.72 3.64 -7.53
C LYS A 25 -4.48 2.21 -7.06
N THR A 26 -3.52 1.53 -7.67
CA THR A 26 -3.13 0.15 -7.30
C THR A 26 -2.53 0.10 -5.91
N LEU A 27 -1.59 1.00 -5.60
CA LEU A 27 -0.98 1.13 -4.27
C LEU A 27 -2.06 1.36 -3.20
N ARG A 28 -2.98 2.30 -3.44
CA ARG A 28 -4.08 2.58 -2.52
C ARG A 28 -4.98 1.36 -2.34
N LYS A 29 -5.38 0.71 -3.42
CA LYS A 29 -6.26 -0.46 -3.35
C LYS A 29 -5.65 -1.61 -2.54
N PHE A 30 -4.34 -1.85 -2.66
CA PHE A 30 -3.68 -2.93 -1.94
C PHE A 30 -3.51 -2.67 -0.45
N TYR A 31 -3.25 -1.42 -0.06
CA TYR A 31 -2.83 -1.09 1.29
C TYR A 31 -3.83 -0.26 2.09
N GLU A 32 -4.95 0.16 1.51
CA GLU A 32 -6.03 0.82 2.25
C GLU A 32 -6.64 -0.16 3.28
N ASN A 33 -6.62 0.25 4.56
CA ASN A 33 -6.99 -0.58 5.71
C ASN A 33 -6.09 -1.79 5.98
N CYS A 34 -4.86 -1.77 5.46
CA CYS A 34 -3.87 -2.79 5.78
C CYS A 34 -3.21 -2.54 7.13
N GLU A 35 -3.14 -3.56 7.97
CA GLU A 35 -2.43 -3.51 9.26
C GLU A 35 -1.09 -4.26 9.19
N VAL A 36 -1.05 -5.37 8.43
CA VAL A 36 0.15 -6.18 8.24
C VAL A 36 0.37 -6.48 6.76
N VAL A 37 1.56 -6.15 6.24
CA VAL A 37 1.96 -6.50 4.88
C VAL A 37 2.78 -7.78 4.91
N MET A 38 2.35 -8.79 4.14
CA MET A 38 3.06 -10.05 3.96
C MET A 38 3.88 -9.99 2.67
N GLY A 39 5.15 -9.59 2.79
CA GLY A 39 6.06 -9.33 1.68
C GLY A 39 6.63 -7.91 1.78
N ASN A 40 6.95 -7.29 0.63
CA ASN A 40 7.50 -5.94 0.60
C ASN A 40 6.42 -4.89 0.35
N LEU A 41 6.48 -3.79 1.10
CA LEU A 41 5.75 -2.56 0.77
C LEU A 41 6.61 -1.73 -0.18
N GLU A 42 6.29 -1.77 -1.48
CA GLU A 42 7.00 -1.00 -2.51
C GLU A 42 6.22 0.26 -2.88
N ILE A 43 6.79 1.43 -2.58
CA ILE A 43 6.23 2.74 -2.94
C ILE A 43 7.18 3.38 -3.96
N THR A 44 6.87 3.20 -5.23
CA THR A 44 7.67 3.71 -6.37
C THR A 44 6.82 4.59 -7.27
N SER A 45 7.45 5.49 -8.03
CA SER A 45 6.84 6.32 -9.08
C SER A 45 5.50 6.99 -8.67
N ILE A 46 5.44 7.58 -7.47
CA ILE A 46 4.29 8.34 -6.98
C ILE A 46 4.53 9.84 -7.16
N GLU A 47 3.56 10.56 -7.73
CA GLU A 47 3.62 12.02 -7.87
C GLU A 47 3.59 12.72 -6.50
N ARG A 48 4.29 13.87 -6.39
CA ARG A 48 4.50 14.58 -5.10
C ARG A 48 3.21 14.94 -4.35
N ASN A 49 2.11 15.19 -5.06
CA ASN A 49 0.85 15.70 -4.46
C ASN A 49 -0.16 14.58 -4.13
N ARG A 50 0.25 13.31 -4.19
CA ARG A 50 -0.61 12.17 -3.91
C ARG A 50 -0.74 11.93 -2.39
N ASN A 51 -1.95 11.60 -1.95
CA ASN A 51 -2.23 11.37 -0.54
C ASN A 51 -1.90 9.93 -0.15
N LEU A 52 -0.84 9.73 0.64
CA LEU A 52 -0.41 8.42 1.14
C LEU A 52 -0.91 8.12 2.56
N SER A 53 -1.90 8.86 3.07
CA SER A 53 -2.39 8.69 4.45
C SER A 53 -3.06 7.34 4.69
N PHE A 54 -3.46 6.63 3.63
CA PHE A 54 -4.00 5.26 3.71
C PHE A 54 -2.95 4.24 4.18
N LEU A 55 -1.65 4.56 4.10
CA LEU A 55 -0.56 3.73 4.64
C LEU A 55 -0.38 3.88 6.15
N LYS A 56 -1.05 4.84 6.79
CA LYS A 56 -0.98 4.99 8.24
C LYS A 56 -1.72 3.82 8.89
N VAL A 57 -0.98 3.00 9.62
CA VAL A 57 -1.55 1.97 10.48
C VAL A 57 -2.36 2.66 11.57
N ARG A 58 -3.68 2.52 11.52
CA ARG A 58 -4.53 2.85 12.66
C ARG A 58 -4.44 1.66 13.60
N LEU A 59 -3.68 1.81 14.69
CA LEU A 59 -3.85 0.92 15.84
C LEU A 59 -5.29 1.10 16.31
N SER A 60 -6.19 0.21 15.90
CA SER A 60 -7.51 0.13 16.51
C SER A 60 -7.28 -0.38 17.92
N LEU A 61 -7.18 0.54 18.88
CA LEU A 61 -7.36 0.24 20.29
C LEU A 61 -8.82 -0.23 20.44
N ARG A 62 -9.05 -1.53 20.23
CA ARG A 62 -10.29 -2.22 20.64
C ARG A 62 -10.08 -2.81 22.01
#